data_AF-A0A7S1RH64-F1
#
_entry.id   AF-A0A7S1RH64-F1
#
_cell.length_a   1.000
_cell.length_b   1.000
_cell.length_c   1.000
_cell.angle_alpha   90.00
_cell.angle_beta   90.00
_cell.angle_gamma   90.00
#
_symmetry.space_group_name_H-M   'P 1'
#
loop_
_entity.id
_entity.type
_entity.pdbx_description
1 polymer ?
#
loop_
_entity_poly.entity_id
_entity_poly.type
_entity_poly.pdbx_seq_one_letter_code
_entity_poly.pdbx_strand_id
1 'polypeptide(L)'
;GEAGWAVVSILVAASVAALMSTADSALLCFSSIFALDLVKPYLWTNAREEQLLRLCKVSSFVVTAISVALVRVHVTLKQLVSLQTALALQVAPLFYLGLHTELHQPAALAGLLAGMSITIGVTAYFAGETPPHGLIPGVVGLLGNIVVLAGAELLHRAARRKRPGGEGATADDGRATAPGAAWQELREPLQYRTYTAVVLALLAACCPWYRRPGAQDDLVGGMPVWQVCSLALSVLLAIASAFGHMVLWVDTDHPIAQQPTPDTTVQL
;
A
#
# COMPACT_ATOMS: atom_id res chain seq x y z
N GLY A 1 -25.74 20.97 -29.90
CA GLY A 1 -24.93 22.12 -30.35
C GLY A 1 -23.50 21.71 -30.47
N GLU A 2 -22.73 22.31 -31.38
CA GLU A 2 -21.33 21.98 -31.67
C GLU A 2 -20.43 21.99 -30.41
N ALA A 3 -20.73 22.86 -29.43
CA ALA A 3 -20.06 22.89 -28.13
C ALA A 3 -20.22 21.59 -27.30
N GLY A 4 -21.35 20.88 -27.42
CA GLY A 4 -21.59 19.63 -26.69
C GLY A 4 -20.67 18.50 -27.17
N TRP A 5 -20.41 18.43 -28.48
CA TRP A 5 -19.50 17.45 -29.06
C TRP A 5 -18.05 17.69 -28.65
N ALA A 6 -17.64 18.96 -28.57
CA ALA A 6 -16.31 19.35 -28.08
C ALA A 6 -16.10 18.95 -26.61
N VAL A 7 -17.11 19.13 -25.77
CA VAL A 7 -17.02 18.71 -24.35
C VAL A 7 -16.91 17.19 -24.23
N VAL A 8 -17.72 16.43 -24.98
CA VAL A 8 -17.68 14.96 -24.93
C VAL A 8 -16.34 14.42 -25.42
N SER A 9 -15.79 14.96 -26.52
CA SER A 9 -14.49 14.50 -27.04
C SER A 9 -13.33 14.79 -26.07
N ILE A 10 -13.33 15.96 -25.44
CA ILE A 10 -12.33 16.32 -24.41
C ILE A 10 -12.46 15.39 -23.19
N LEU A 11 -13.67 15.11 -22.73
CA LEU A 11 -13.90 14.22 -21.58
C LEU A 11 -13.46 12.77 -21.86
N VAL A 12 -13.77 12.24 -23.05
CA VAL A 12 -13.33 10.91 -23.45
C VAL A 12 -11.81 10.87 -23.60
N ALA A 13 -11.21 11.86 -24.24
CA ALA A 13 -9.76 11.96 -24.38
C ALA A 13 -9.06 12.05 -23.02
N ALA A 14 -9.57 12.87 -22.10
CA ALA A 14 -9.05 12.99 -20.74
C ALA A 14 -9.16 11.68 -19.96
N SER A 15 -10.28 10.97 -20.10
CA SER A 15 -10.50 9.67 -19.45
C SER A 15 -9.53 8.61 -19.96
N VAL A 16 -9.33 8.52 -21.28
CA VAL A 16 -8.38 7.58 -21.89
C VAL A 16 -6.94 7.94 -21.49
N ALA A 17 -6.58 9.22 -21.50
CA ALA A 17 -5.25 9.67 -21.08
C ALA A 17 -4.95 9.30 -19.61
N ALA A 18 -5.92 9.48 -18.70
CA ALA A 18 -5.79 9.08 -17.30
C ALA A 18 -5.66 7.56 -17.10
N LEU A 19 -6.39 6.76 -17.91
CA LEU A 19 -6.25 5.30 -17.90
C LEU A 19 -4.87 4.87 -18.39
N MET A 20 -4.34 5.48 -19.45
CA MET A 20 -3.01 5.19 -19.99
C MET A 20 -1.90 5.48 -18.96
N SER A 21 -1.95 6.63 -18.28
CA SER A 21 -0.93 6.95 -17.26
C SER A 21 -0.95 5.98 -16.07
N THR A 22 -2.14 5.50 -15.69
CA THR A 22 -2.30 4.51 -14.61
C THR A 22 -1.78 3.14 -15.04
N ALA A 23 -2.06 2.72 -16.28
CA ALA A 23 -1.58 1.47 -16.82
C ALA A 23 -0.04 1.45 -16.95
N ASP A 24 0.56 2.53 -17.46
CA ASP A 24 2.01 2.62 -17.65
C ASP A 24 2.76 2.57 -16.32
N SER A 25 2.31 3.33 -15.32
CA SER A 25 2.92 3.33 -13.98
C SER A 25 2.80 1.97 -13.30
N ALA A 26 1.65 1.29 -13.41
CA ALA A 26 1.46 -0.05 -12.88
C ALA A 26 2.37 -1.09 -13.57
N LEU A 27 2.50 -1.04 -14.90
CA LEU A 27 3.37 -1.94 -15.67
C LEU A 27 4.84 -1.74 -15.32
N LEU A 28 5.29 -0.48 -15.22
CA LEU A 28 6.66 -0.16 -14.82
C LEU A 28 6.95 -0.65 -13.40
N CYS A 29 6.05 -0.39 -12.45
CA CYS A 29 6.19 -0.86 -11.07
C CYS A 29 6.26 -2.40 -11.00
N PHE A 30 5.34 -3.10 -11.65
CA PHE A 30 5.33 -4.56 -11.69
C PHE A 30 6.62 -5.12 -12.31
N SER A 31 7.05 -4.54 -13.43
CA SER A 31 8.24 -4.94 -14.16
C SER A 31 9.51 -4.78 -13.31
N SER A 32 9.63 -3.67 -12.58
CA SER A 32 10.73 -3.41 -11.66
C SER A 32 10.73 -4.39 -10.48
N ILE A 33 9.59 -4.62 -9.83
CA ILE A 33 9.46 -5.60 -8.74
C ILE A 33 9.85 -6.99 -9.24
N PHE A 34 9.35 -7.40 -10.40
CA PHE A 34 9.68 -8.70 -10.97
C PHE A 34 11.17 -8.86 -11.27
N ALA A 35 11.81 -7.85 -11.86
CA ALA A 35 13.23 -7.92 -12.19
C ALA A 35 14.13 -7.86 -10.95
N LEU A 36 13.84 -6.94 -10.01
CA LEU A 36 14.70 -6.65 -8.87
C LEU A 36 14.47 -7.57 -7.68
N ASP A 37 13.23 -8.00 -7.43
CA ASP A 37 12.88 -8.75 -6.22
C ASP A 37 12.77 -10.26 -6.48
N LEU A 38 12.41 -10.67 -7.70
CA LEU A 38 12.33 -12.09 -8.04
C LEU A 38 13.59 -12.55 -8.80
N VAL A 39 13.89 -11.94 -9.95
CA VAL A 39 14.90 -12.49 -10.86
C VAL A 39 16.34 -12.21 -10.40
N LYS A 40 16.64 -10.98 -9.98
CA LYS A 40 17.99 -10.61 -9.52
C LYS A 40 18.48 -11.45 -8.33
N PRO A 41 17.74 -11.62 -7.21
CA PRO A 41 18.22 -12.39 -6.07
C PRO A 41 18.18 -13.91 -6.30
N TYR A 42 17.24 -14.44 -7.10
CA TYR A 42 17.05 -15.89 -7.22
C TYR A 42 17.68 -16.52 -8.47
N LEU A 43 17.72 -15.81 -9.61
CA LEU A 43 18.22 -16.36 -10.89
C LEU A 43 19.58 -15.78 -11.32
N TRP A 44 19.79 -14.47 -11.15
CA TRP A 44 21.00 -13.81 -11.65
C TRP A 44 21.68 -12.90 -10.63
N THR A 45 22.53 -13.52 -9.80
CA THR A 45 23.31 -12.82 -8.77
C THR A 45 24.31 -11.80 -9.35
N ASN A 46 24.70 -11.92 -10.63
CA ASN A 46 25.63 -11.03 -11.34
C ASN A 46 25.04 -10.48 -12.67
N ALA A 47 23.76 -10.09 -12.68
CA ALA A 47 23.17 -9.50 -13.89
C ALA A 47 23.68 -8.09 -14.17
N ARG A 48 24.10 -7.83 -15.41
CA ARG A 48 24.43 -6.49 -15.91
C ARG A 48 23.15 -5.65 -16.03
N GLU A 49 23.24 -4.33 -15.79
CA GLU A 49 22.08 -3.42 -15.90
C GLU A 49 21.35 -3.53 -17.24
N GLU A 50 22.08 -3.65 -18.35
CA GLU A 50 21.50 -3.85 -19.69
C GLU A 50 20.62 -5.12 -19.80
N GLN A 51 20.93 -6.16 -19.02
CA GLN A 51 20.14 -7.39 -19.00
C GLN A 51 18.87 -7.19 -18.16
N LEU A 52 18.97 -6.47 -17.03
CA LEU A 52 17.80 -6.09 -16.22
C LEU A 52 16.84 -5.22 -17.03
N LEU A 53 17.34 -4.21 -17.73
CA LEU A 53 16.50 -3.33 -18.57
C LEU A 53 15.81 -4.10 -19.70
N ARG A 54 16.50 -5.06 -20.31
CA ARG A 54 15.88 -5.95 -21.32
C ARG A 54 14.81 -6.83 -20.69
N LEU A 55 15.07 -7.41 -19.52
CA LEU A 55 14.08 -8.20 -18.79
C LEU A 55 12.85 -7.37 -18.46
N CYS A 56 13.02 -6.13 -17.97
CA CYS A 56 11.91 -5.24 -17.68
C CYS A 56 11.04 -4.96 -18.91
N LYS A 57 11.67 -4.71 -20.07
CA LYS A 57 10.93 -4.49 -21.33
C LYS A 57 10.15 -5.73 -21.75
N VAL A 58 10.76 -6.91 -21.65
CA VAL A 58 10.10 -8.18 -22.01
C VAL A 58 8.97 -8.50 -21.04
N SER A 59 9.17 -8.34 -19.73
CA SER A 59 8.13 -8.60 -18.73
C SER A 59 6.94 -7.66 -18.91
N SER A 60 7.16 -6.37 -19.19
CA SER A 60 6.07 -5.43 -19.48
C SER A 60 5.26 -5.86 -20.71
N PHE A 61 5.93 -6.30 -21.79
CA PHE A 61 5.24 -6.80 -22.97
C PHE A 61 4.40 -8.06 -22.68
N VAL A 62 4.96 -9.01 -21.92
CA VAL A 62 4.25 -10.24 -21.52
C VAL A 62 3.04 -9.93 -20.64
N VAL A 63 3.18 -9.04 -19.65
CA VAL A 63 2.09 -8.66 -18.75
C VAL A 63 0.98 -7.94 -19.52
N THR A 64 1.31 -7.07 -20.47
CA THR A 64 0.33 -6.44 -21.35
C THR A 64 -0.41 -7.48 -22.20
N ALA A 65 0.29 -8.45 -22.79
CA ALA A 65 -0.34 -9.52 -23.55
C ALA A 65 -1.30 -10.37 -22.71
N ILE A 66 -0.91 -10.72 -21.48
CA ILE A 66 -1.76 -11.44 -20.52
C ILE A 66 -2.98 -10.57 -20.14
N SER A 67 -2.77 -9.28 -19.89
CA SER A 67 -3.84 -8.35 -19.53
C SER A 67 -4.88 -8.24 -20.64
N VAL A 68 -4.45 -8.17 -21.91
CA VAL A 68 -5.34 -8.18 -23.09
C VAL A 68 -6.10 -9.51 -23.19
N ALA A 69 -5.45 -10.64 -22.90
CA ALA A 69 -6.12 -11.95 -22.90
C ALA A 69 -7.19 -12.04 -21.80
N LEU A 70 -6.94 -11.46 -20.62
CA LEU A 70 -7.86 -11.46 -19.48
C LEU A 70 -9.10 -10.59 -19.68
N VAL A 71 -9.14 -9.71 -20.69
CA VAL A 71 -10.33 -8.91 -21.03
C VAL A 71 -11.55 -9.79 -21.31
N ARG A 72 -11.36 -11.04 -21.74
CA ARG A 72 -12.45 -12.00 -22.01
C ARG A 72 -13.05 -12.62 -20.74
N VAL A 73 -12.41 -12.46 -19.58
CA VAL A 73 -12.88 -13.00 -18.31
C VAL A 73 -13.96 -12.07 -17.75
N HIS A 74 -15.13 -12.63 -17.46
CA HIS A 74 -16.27 -11.88 -16.94
C HIS A 74 -16.07 -11.62 -15.44
N VAL A 75 -15.35 -10.56 -15.09
CA VAL A 75 -15.22 -10.10 -13.71
C VAL A 75 -15.81 -8.70 -13.58
N THR A 76 -16.64 -8.49 -12.57
CA THR A 76 -17.29 -7.20 -12.36
C THR A 76 -16.30 -6.21 -11.74
N LEU A 77 -16.31 -4.95 -12.16
CA LEU A 77 -15.45 -3.87 -11.60
C LEU A 77 -15.54 -3.81 -10.06
N LYS A 78 -16.74 -4.00 -9.50
CA LYS A 78 -16.97 -4.04 -8.05
C LYS A 78 -16.15 -5.14 -7.36
N GLN A 79 -16.02 -6.30 -8.00
CA GLN A 79 -15.24 -7.42 -7.46
C GLN A 79 -13.75 -7.14 -7.54
N LEU A 80 -13.27 -6.54 -8.64
CA LEU A 80 -11.86 -6.13 -8.79
C LEU A 80 -11.45 -5.12 -7.72
N VAL A 81 -12.24 -4.05 -7.55
CA VAL A 81 -11.96 -3.02 -6.55
C VAL A 81 -12.03 -3.62 -5.13
N SER A 82 -13.02 -4.47 -4.86
CA SER A 82 -13.13 -5.16 -3.57
C SER A 82 -11.89 -6.01 -3.27
N LEU A 83 -11.40 -6.77 -4.26
CA LEU A 83 -10.20 -7.60 -4.12
C LEU A 83 -8.94 -6.74 -3.91
N GLN A 84 -8.79 -5.67 -4.69
CA GLN A 84 -7.67 -4.72 -4.53
C GLN A 84 -7.66 -4.12 -3.13
N THR A 85 -8.81 -3.67 -2.63
CA THR A 85 -8.92 -3.11 -1.29
C THR A 85 -8.71 -4.17 -0.20
N ALA A 86 -9.19 -5.39 -0.39
CA ALA A 86 -8.98 -6.48 0.56
C ALA A 86 -7.48 -6.82 0.69
N LEU A 87 -6.76 -6.91 -0.43
CA LEU A 87 -5.30 -7.08 -0.43
C LEU A 87 -4.60 -5.92 0.27
N ALA A 88 -4.97 -4.67 -0.05
CA ALA A 88 -4.36 -3.50 0.56
C ALA A 88 -4.56 -3.47 2.08
N LEU A 89 -5.77 -3.76 2.57
CA LEU A 89 -6.05 -3.84 4.01
C LEU A 89 -5.20 -4.91 4.69
N GLN A 90 -4.99 -6.04 4.02
CA GLN A 90 -4.25 -7.17 4.56
C GLN A 90 -2.75 -6.88 4.73
N VAL A 91 -2.15 -6.05 3.88
CA VAL A 91 -0.74 -5.66 4.01
C VAL A 91 -0.54 -4.47 4.97
N ALA A 92 -1.57 -3.65 5.21
CA ALA A 92 -1.49 -2.49 6.09
C ALA A 92 -0.95 -2.78 7.52
N PRO A 93 -1.45 -3.77 8.29
CA PRO A 93 -0.94 -4.02 9.65
C PRO A 93 0.50 -4.54 9.64
N LEU A 94 0.91 -5.21 8.56
CA LEU A 94 2.28 -5.70 8.39
C LEU A 94 3.26 -4.52 8.23
N PHE A 95 2.94 -3.55 7.38
CA PHE A 95 3.76 -2.34 7.24
C PHE A 95 3.77 -1.52 8.53
N TYR A 96 2.61 -1.30 9.15
CA TYR A 96 2.51 -0.52 10.38
C TYR A 96 3.38 -1.13 11.50
N LEU A 97 3.26 -2.44 11.74
CA LEU A 97 4.06 -3.11 12.76
C LEU A 97 5.53 -3.25 12.37
N GLY A 98 5.85 -3.46 11.09
CA GLY A 98 7.22 -3.53 10.59
C GLY A 98 7.99 -2.21 10.69
N LEU A 99 7.29 -1.07 10.63
CA LEU A 99 7.89 0.26 10.84
C LEU A 99 8.11 0.58 12.32
N HIS A 100 7.18 0.17 13.19
CA HIS A 100 7.24 0.52 14.62
C HIS A 100 7.94 -0.52 15.51
N THR A 101 8.08 -1.77 15.06
CA THR A 101 8.63 -2.87 15.86
C THR A 101 9.48 -3.82 15.03
N GLU A 102 10.47 -4.47 15.67
CA GLU A 102 11.19 -5.58 15.05
C GLU A 102 10.25 -6.79 14.93
N LEU A 103 9.72 -7.01 13.72
CA LEU A 103 8.71 -8.02 13.46
C LEU A 103 9.34 -9.35 13.06
N HIS A 104 8.90 -10.45 13.66
CA HIS A 104 9.41 -11.77 13.30
C HIS A 104 8.87 -12.23 11.93
N GLN A 105 9.75 -12.50 10.97
CA GLN A 105 9.40 -12.84 9.58
C GLN A 105 8.33 -13.96 9.42
N PRO A 106 8.38 -15.10 10.14
CA PRO A 106 7.34 -16.12 10.01
C PRO A 106 6.02 -15.72 10.70
N ALA A 107 6.04 -14.85 11.71
CA ALA A 107 4.82 -14.31 12.32
C ALA A 107 4.10 -13.37 11.35
N ALA A 108 4.87 -12.50 10.66
CA ALA A 108 4.40 -11.67 9.57
C ALA A 108 3.73 -12.49 8.46
N LEU A 109 4.40 -13.53 7.97
CA LEU A 109 3.88 -14.40 6.93
C LEU A 109 2.61 -15.16 7.38
N ALA A 110 2.60 -15.67 8.61
CA ALA A 110 1.46 -16.40 9.17
C ALA A 110 0.21 -15.52 9.28
N GLY A 111 0.35 -14.28 9.75
CA GLY A 111 -0.76 -13.31 9.80
C GLY A 111 -1.32 -13.00 8.42
N LEU A 112 -0.42 -12.71 7.46
CA LEU A 112 -0.80 -12.40 6.09
C LEU A 112 -1.57 -13.55 5.44
N LEU A 113 -1.03 -14.77 5.52
CA LEU A 113 -1.66 -15.98 4.97
C LEU A 113 -3.00 -16.27 5.65
N ALA A 114 -3.05 -16.19 6.99
CA ALA A 114 -4.28 -16.47 7.72
C ALA A 114 -5.42 -15.52 7.34
N GLY A 115 -5.18 -14.20 7.32
CA GLY A 115 -6.26 -13.27 6.94
C GLY A 115 -6.60 -13.32 5.44
N MET A 116 -5.67 -13.70 4.56
CA MET A 116 -5.99 -14.01 3.16
C MET A 116 -6.90 -15.23 3.04
N SER A 117 -6.57 -16.32 3.75
CA SER A 117 -7.40 -17.52 3.78
C SER A 117 -8.78 -17.24 4.36
N ILE A 118 -8.88 -16.43 5.42
CA ILE A 118 -10.16 -16.00 5.99
C ILE A 118 -10.96 -15.17 5.00
N THR A 119 -10.33 -14.20 4.32
CA THR A 119 -11.01 -13.37 3.30
C THR A 119 -11.59 -14.23 2.18
N ILE A 120 -10.80 -15.16 1.64
CA ILE A 120 -11.23 -16.07 0.58
C ILE A 120 -12.33 -17.00 1.10
N GLY A 121 -12.17 -17.57 2.30
CA GLY A 121 -13.15 -18.47 2.91
C GLY A 121 -14.50 -17.79 3.16
N VAL A 122 -14.51 -16.57 3.69
CA VAL A 122 -15.73 -15.77 3.89
C VAL A 122 -16.37 -15.44 2.55
N THR A 123 -15.58 -15.01 1.56
CA THR A 123 -16.10 -14.70 0.22
C THR A 123 -16.72 -15.92 -0.45
N ALA A 124 -16.09 -17.09 -0.31
CA ALA A 124 -16.61 -18.36 -0.83
C ALA A 124 -17.87 -18.83 -0.08
N TYR A 125 -17.91 -18.69 1.25
CA TYR A 125 -19.03 -19.11 2.08
C TYR A 125 -20.31 -18.33 1.77
N PHE A 126 -20.21 -17.02 1.51
CA PHE A 126 -21.35 -16.17 1.14
C PHE A 126 -21.60 -16.12 -0.38
N ALA A 127 -21.00 -17.01 -1.18
CA ALA A 127 -21.15 -17.04 -2.63
C ALA A 127 -20.92 -15.68 -3.34
N GLY A 128 -20.07 -14.82 -2.75
CA GLY A 128 -19.82 -13.47 -3.24
C GLY A 128 -20.85 -12.41 -2.84
N GLU A 129 -21.85 -12.76 -2.04
CA GLU A 129 -22.76 -11.80 -1.42
C GLU A 129 -22.15 -11.16 -0.16
N THR A 130 -22.58 -9.93 0.14
CA THR A 130 -22.13 -9.23 1.36
C THR A 130 -22.73 -9.90 2.59
N PRO A 131 -21.93 -10.24 3.62
CA PRO A 131 -22.41 -10.78 4.89
C PRO A 131 -23.56 -9.94 5.48
N PRO A 132 -24.45 -10.54 6.30
CA PRO A 132 -25.68 -9.92 6.80
C PRO A 132 -25.52 -8.67 7.70
N HIS A 133 -24.29 -8.20 7.91
CA HIS A 133 -23.97 -6.97 8.66
C HIS A 133 -23.33 -5.87 7.78
N GLY A 134 -23.29 -6.04 6.45
CA GLY A 134 -22.67 -5.08 5.53
C GLY A 134 -21.14 -4.97 5.65
N LEU A 135 -20.51 -5.87 6.40
CA LEU A 135 -19.05 -5.91 6.53
C LEU A 135 -18.43 -6.45 5.24
N ILE A 136 -17.50 -5.68 4.67
CA ILE A 136 -16.73 -6.11 3.50
C ILE A 136 -15.90 -7.33 3.91
N PRO A 137 -15.88 -8.43 3.12
CA PRO A 137 -15.12 -9.63 3.46
C PRO A 137 -13.65 -9.38 3.84
N GLY A 138 -13.02 -8.39 3.20
CA GLY A 138 -11.65 -7.96 3.52
C GLY A 138 -11.46 -7.41 4.94
N VAL A 139 -12.48 -6.80 5.55
CA VAL A 139 -12.42 -6.32 6.94
C VAL A 139 -12.41 -7.48 7.93
N VAL A 140 -13.19 -8.54 7.65
CA VAL A 140 -13.19 -9.76 8.47
C VAL A 140 -11.83 -10.46 8.37
N GLY A 141 -11.26 -10.53 7.17
CA GLY A 141 -9.90 -11.01 6.94
C GLY A 141 -8.83 -10.21 7.69
N LEU A 142 -8.93 -8.88 7.68
CA LEU A 142 -8.04 -7.99 8.41
C LEU A 142 -8.07 -8.25 9.92
N LEU A 143 -9.25 -8.44 10.52
CA LEU A 143 -9.35 -8.78 11.94
C LEU A 143 -8.63 -10.10 12.23
N GLY A 144 -8.84 -11.11 11.39
CA GLY A 144 -8.11 -12.39 11.49
C GLY A 144 -6.59 -12.22 11.37
N ASN A 145 -6.14 -11.40 10.42
CA ASN A 145 -4.72 -11.07 10.25
C ASN A 145 -4.12 -10.47 11.52
N ILE A 146 -4.73 -9.41 12.05
CA ILE A 146 -4.24 -8.71 13.24
C ILE A 146 -4.16 -9.67 14.42
N VAL A 147 -5.17 -10.52 14.62
CA VAL A 147 -5.20 -11.50 15.71
C VAL A 147 -4.07 -12.53 15.57
N VAL A 148 -3.88 -13.10 14.38
CA VAL A 148 -2.83 -14.11 14.15
C VAL A 148 -1.44 -13.48 14.22
N LEU A 149 -1.28 -12.30 13.63
CA LEU A 149 -0.02 -11.56 13.63
C LEU A 149 0.39 -11.18 15.05
N ALA A 150 -0.51 -10.55 15.82
CA ALA A 150 -0.25 -10.18 17.20
C ALA A 150 -0.05 -11.42 18.09
N GLY A 151 -0.84 -12.48 17.89
CA GLY A 151 -0.70 -13.73 18.63
C GLY A 151 0.63 -14.43 18.37
N ALA A 152 1.05 -14.53 17.12
CA ALA A 152 2.33 -15.13 16.73
C ALA A 152 3.52 -14.31 17.25
N GLU A 153 3.42 -12.99 17.21
CA GLU A 153 4.44 -12.08 17.74
C GLU A 153 4.56 -12.17 19.27
N LEU A 154 3.43 -12.22 20.00
CA LEU A 154 3.40 -12.43 21.44
C LEU A 154 3.98 -13.79 21.83
N LEU A 155 3.66 -14.84 21.09
CA LEU A 155 4.19 -16.19 21.32
C LEU A 155 5.71 -16.24 21.08
N HIS A 156 6.19 -15.57 20.03
CA HIS A 156 7.62 -15.46 19.75
C HIS A 156 8.36 -14.74 20.89
N ARG A 157 7.83 -13.62 21.38
CA ARG A 157 8.38 -12.87 22.52
C ARG A 157 8.38 -13.70 23.80
N ALA A 158 7.30 -14.46 24.06
CA ALA A 158 7.23 -15.36 25.20
C ALA A 158 8.23 -16.52 25.13
N ALA A 159 8.46 -17.08 23.93
CA ALA A 159 9.42 -18.15 23.69
C ALA A 159 10.87 -17.67 23.86
N ARG A 160 11.20 -16.45 23.40
CA ARG A 160 12.51 -15.82 23.65
C ARG A 160 12.76 -15.60 25.14
N ARG A 161 11.74 -15.15 25.88
CA ARG A 161 11.84 -14.89 27.33
C ARG A 161 12.08 -16.16 28.16
N LYS A 162 11.64 -17.33 27.66
CA LYS A 162 11.71 -18.60 28.39
C LYS A 162 13.02 -19.38 28.24
N ARG A 163 13.93 -19.03 27.32
CA ARG A 163 15.22 -19.74 27.18
C ARG A 163 16.17 -19.36 28.34
N PRO A 164 16.36 -20.21 29.36
CA PRO A 164 17.24 -19.93 30.49
C PRO A 164 18.58 -20.64 30.26
N GLY A 165 19.65 -19.89 29.98
CA GLY A 165 21.01 -20.44 29.94
C GLY A 165 21.56 -20.75 28.55
N GLY A 166 21.77 -19.70 27.75
CA GLY A 166 22.75 -19.69 26.67
C GLY A 166 23.44 -18.33 26.68
N GLU A 167 24.54 -18.21 27.42
CA GLU A 167 25.47 -17.09 27.38
C GLU A 167 25.94 -16.79 25.95
N GLY A 168 26.22 -15.51 25.69
CA GLY A 168 27.16 -15.12 24.65
C GLY A 168 26.55 -14.62 23.34
N ALA A 169 25.98 -13.42 23.37
CA ALA A 169 26.24 -12.46 22.30
C ALA A 169 26.60 -11.12 22.96
N THR A 170 27.71 -11.13 23.73
CA THR A 170 28.51 -9.92 23.87
C THR A 170 29.01 -9.54 22.49
N ALA A 171 28.65 -8.34 22.07
CA ALA A 171 29.29 -7.52 21.04
C ALA A 171 29.38 -8.10 19.62
N ASP A 172 28.83 -7.33 18.68
CA ASP A 172 29.45 -7.14 17.37
C ASP A 172 29.37 -8.32 16.39
N ASP A 173 28.16 -8.61 15.91
CA ASP A 173 28.00 -9.12 14.54
C ASP A 173 27.04 -8.18 13.79
N GLY A 174 27.64 -7.27 13.02
CA GLY A 174 26.95 -6.40 12.08
C GLY A 174 25.98 -5.42 12.74
N ARG A 175 26.51 -4.32 13.26
CA ARG A 175 25.82 -3.01 13.15
C ARG A 175 25.59 -2.72 11.66
N ALA A 176 24.66 -3.42 11.00
CA ALA A 176 23.78 -2.78 10.07
C ALA A 176 23.02 -1.79 10.94
N THR A 177 23.55 -0.57 11.01
CA THR A 177 22.95 0.63 11.58
C THR A 177 21.45 0.43 11.59
N ALA A 178 20.90 0.15 12.78
CA ALA A 178 19.47 -0.03 12.96
C ALA A 178 18.80 1.12 12.23
N PRO A 179 18.12 0.89 11.09
CA PRO A 179 17.54 1.99 10.34
C PRO A 179 16.63 2.77 11.30
N GLY A 180 15.96 2.07 12.23
CA GLY A 180 15.06 2.62 13.22
C GLY A 180 15.63 3.74 14.09
N ALA A 181 16.93 3.77 14.41
CA ALA A 181 17.48 4.86 15.25
C ALA A 181 17.63 6.17 14.47
N ALA A 182 18.00 6.09 13.17
CA ALA A 182 18.04 7.24 12.27
C ALA A 182 16.63 7.65 11.82
N TRP A 183 15.70 6.70 11.64
CA TRP A 183 14.29 6.99 11.34
C TRP A 183 13.50 7.50 12.55
N GLN A 184 13.96 7.27 13.79
CA GLN A 184 13.33 7.82 15.00
C GLN A 184 13.51 9.34 15.15
N GLU A 185 14.56 9.92 14.56
CA GLU A 185 14.79 11.37 14.55
C GLU A 185 13.97 12.10 13.46
N LEU A 186 13.46 11.37 12.46
CA LEU A 186 12.50 11.91 11.49
C LEU A 186 11.14 12.09 12.19
N ARG A 187 10.92 13.29 12.73
CA ARG A 187 9.64 13.69 13.31
C ARG A 187 8.57 13.75 12.23
N GLU A 188 7.75 12.70 12.14
CA GLU A 188 6.58 12.69 11.27
C GLU A 188 5.63 13.85 11.64
N PRO A 189 5.06 14.57 10.66
CA PRO A 189 4.13 15.68 10.91
C PRO A 189 2.88 15.25 11.71
N LEU A 190 2.59 13.95 11.73
CA LEU A 190 1.53 13.31 12.53
C LEU A 190 1.78 13.32 14.04
N GLN A 191 2.98 13.64 14.52
CA GLN A 191 3.26 13.76 15.96
C GLN A 191 2.69 15.06 16.56
N TYR A 192 2.36 16.06 15.73
CA TYR A 192 1.68 17.27 16.18
C TYR A 192 0.21 16.98 16.47
N ARG A 193 -0.13 16.84 17.76
CA ARG A 193 -1.50 16.51 18.24
C ARG A 193 -2.62 17.34 17.59
N THR A 194 -2.36 18.61 17.29
CA THR A 194 -3.31 19.52 16.63
C THR A 194 -3.53 19.15 15.16
N TYR A 195 -2.46 18.84 14.43
CA TYR A 195 -2.52 18.41 13.03
C TYR A 195 -3.22 17.05 12.90
N THR A 196 -2.88 16.09 13.75
CA THR A 196 -3.55 14.78 13.81
C THR A 196 -5.05 14.92 14.10
N ALA A 197 -5.43 15.82 15.02
CA ALA A 197 -6.83 16.08 15.35
C ALA A 197 -7.60 16.71 14.18
N VAL A 198 -6.99 17.65 13.44
CA VAL A 198 -7.60 18.26 12.25
C VAL A 198 -7.78 17.24 11.12
N VAL A 199 -6.76 16.42 10.85
CA VAL A 199 -6.84 15.35 9.86
C VAL A 199 -7.92 14.32 10.23
N LEU A 200 -7.97 13.88 11.49
CA LEU A 200 -9.01 12.96 11.98
C LEU A 200 -10.41 13.56 11.91
N ALA A 201 -10.57 14.85 12.24
CA ALA A 201 -11.84 15.55 12.15
C ALA A 201 -12.32 15.67 10.69
N LEU A 202 -11.41 15.99 9.76
CA LEU A 202 -11.71 16.05 8.32
C LEU A 202 -12.05 14.67 7.75
N LEU A 203 -11.34 13.62 8.16
CA LEU A 203 -11.65 12.23 7.79
C LEU A 203 -13.03 11.80 8.32
N ALA A 204 -13.34 12.11 9.58
CA ALA A 204 -14.63 11.81 10.19
C ALA A 204 -15.77 12.56 9.47
N ALA A 205 -15.55 13.82 9.07
CA ALA A 205 -16.50 14.61 8.29
C ALA A 205 -16.69 14.08 6.86
N CYS A 206 -15.70 13.39 6.31
CA CYS A 206 -15.76 12.75 4.99
C CYS A 206 -16.69 11.52 4.97
N CYS A 207 -16.88 10.86 6.11
CA CYS A 207 -17.88 9.82 6.25
C CYS A 207 -19.28 10.45 6.34
N PRO A 208 -20.28 10.00 5.56
CA PRO A 208 -21.63 10.54 5.61
C PRO A 208 -22.43 9.95 6.80
N TRP A 209 -21.97 10.21 8.04
CA TRP A 209 -22.61 9.75 9.28
C TRP A 209 -24.06 10.25 9.44
N TYR A 210 -24.43 11.30 8.72
CA TYR A 210 -25.75 11.93 8.82
C TYR A 210 -26.82 11.26 7.95
N ARG A 211 -26.48 10.27 7.10
CA ARG A 211 -27.41 9.71 6.10
C ARG A 211 -27.81 8.27 6.39
N ARG A 212 -29.11 7.99 6.25
CA ARG A 212 -29.67 6.64 6.33
C ARG A 212 -29.43 5.90 5.00
N PRO A 213 -29.08 4.60 5.03
CA PRO A 213 -28.92 3.80 3.83
C PRO A 213 -30.20 3.81 2.97
N GLY A 214 -30.11 4.22 1.70
CA GLY A 214 -31.22 4.16 0.74
C GLY A 214 -32.11 5.40 0.63
N ALA A 215 -31.75 6.54 1.22
CA ALA A 215 -32.48 7.80 1.01
C ALA A 215 -32.31 8.31 -0.44
N GLN A 216 -33.40 8.77 -1.06
CA GLN A 216 -33.33 9.48 -2.34
C GLN A 216 -32.74 10.87 -2.11
N ASP A 217 -31.63 11.14 -2.79
CA ASP A 217 -30.86 12.36 -2.60
C ASP A 217 -31.15 13.38 -3.69
N ASP A 218 -31.24 14.65 -3.29
CA ASP A 218 -31.21 15.75 -4.23
C ASP A 218 -29.90 15.74 -5.01
N LEU A 219 -30.03 15.94 -6.33
CA LEU A 219 -28.91 15.95 -7.27
C LEU A 219 -28.46 17.40 -7.48
N VAL A 220 -27.23 17.71 -7.09
CA VAL A 220 -26.58 18.98 -7.42
C VAL A 220 -25.71 18.73 -8.64
N GLY A 221 -26.08 19.29 -9.79
CA GLY A 221 -25.32 19.12 -11.04
C GLY A 221 -25.28 17.68 -11.57
N GLY A 222 -26.28 16.86 -11.24
CA GLY A 222 -26.35 15.44 -11.66
C GLY A 222 -25.59 14.46 -10.77
N MET A 223 -24.97 14.93 -9.67
CA MET A 223 -24.35 14.09 -8.65
C MET A 223 -25.09 14.23 -7.31
N PRO A 224 -25.21 13.16 -6.52
CA PRO A 224 -25.80 13.22 -5.20
C PRO A 224 -24.98 14.14 -4.27
N VAL A 225 -25.67 14.95 -3.45
CA VAL A 225 -25.06 15.97 -2.58
C VAL A 225 -23.91 15.43 -1.71
N TRP A 226 -23.99 14.18 -1.23
CA TRP A 226 -22.92 13.59 -0.43
C TRP A 226 -21.60 13.44 -1.21
N GLN A 227 -21.66 13.15 -2.52
CA GLN A 227 -20.46 13.06 -3.35
C GLN A 227 -19.80 14.42 -3.48
N VAL A 228 -20.59 15.47 -3.70
CA VAL A 228 -20.09 16.85 -3.80
C VAL A 228 -19.45 17.29 -2.49
N CYS A 229 -20.10 17.03 -1.35
CA CYS A 229 -19.55 17.35 -0.03
C CYS A 229 -18.26 16.56 0.28
N SER A 230 -18.25 15.25 0.00
CA SER A 230 -17.07 14.40 0.21
C SER A 230 -15.90 14.80 -0.70
N LEU A 231 -16.18 15.18 -1.95
CA LEU A 231 -15.17 15.66 -2.89
C LEU A 231 -14.61 17.03 -2.47
N ALA A 232 -15.45 17.93 -1.97
CA ALA A 232 -14.97 19.20 -1.43
C ALA A 232 -14.11 19.00 -0.16
N LEU A 233 -14.55 18.13 0.75
CA LEU A 233 -13.81 17.79 1.97
C LEU A 233 -12.49 17.07 1.68
N SER A 234 -12.43 16.23 0.64
CA SER A 234 -11.18 15.55 0.25
C SER A 234 -10.16 16.54 -0.33
N VAL A 235 -10.59 17.55 -1.07
CA VAL A 235 -9.72 18.65 -1.53
C VAL A 235 -9.19 19.44 -0.34
N LEU A 236 -10.04 19.77 0.65
CA LEU A 236 -9.60 20.45 1.87
C LEU A 236 -8.61 19.60 2.68
N LEU A 237 -8.86 18.30 2.79
CA LEU A 237 -7.94 17.36 3.42
C LEU A 237 -6.60 17.28 2.68
N ALA A 238 -6.61 17.28 1.34
CA ALA A 238 -5.40 17.29 0.53
C ALA A 238 -4.59 18.58 0.74
N ILE A 239 -5.25 19.74 0.77
CA ILE A 239 -4.60 21.03 1.04
C ILE A 239 -4.02 21.07 2.45
N ALA A 240 -4.78 20.63 3.45
CA ALA A 240 -4.30 20.56 4.84
C ALA A 240 -3.11 19.61 4.98
N SER A 241 -3.14 18.47 4.28
CA SER A 241 -2.05 17.50 4.26
C SER A 241 -0.78 18.06 3.59
N ALA A 242 -0.95 18.71 2.44
CA ALA A 242 0.14 19.38 1.73
C ALA A 242 0.76 20.50 2.57
N PHE A 243 -0.06 21.31 3.25
CA PHE A 243 0.42 22.33 4.17
C PHE A 243 1.18 21.73 5.35
N GLY A 244 0.67 20.65 5.94
CA GLY A 244 1.38 19.92 6.99
C GLY A 244 2.74 19.41 6.54
N HIS A 245 2.81 18.85 5.33
CA HIS A 245 4.06 18.34 4.77
C HIS A 245 5.06 19.45 4.39
N MET A 246 4.59 20.63 3.97
CA MET A 246 5.48 21.74 3.61
C MET A 246 5.96 22.55 4.81
N VAL A 247 5.20 22.60 5.90
CA VAL A 247 5.47 23.50 7.05
C VAL A 247 5.98 22.74 8.29
N LEU A 248 5.52 21.51 8.51
CA LEU A 248 5.85 20.74 9.72
C LEU A 248 6.91 19.67 9.47
N TRP A 249 7.22 19.35 8.22
CA TRP A 249 8.30 18.43 7.87
C TRP A 249 9.63 19.17 8.05
N VAL A 250 10.42 18.73 9.02
CA VAL A 250 11.79 19.21 9.19
C VAL A 250 12.65 18.40 8.23
N ASP A 251 13.16 19.03 7.18
CA ASP A 251 14.23 18.46 6.37
C ASP A 251 15.47 18.38 7.26
N THR A 252 15.76 17.19 7.78
CA THR A 252 17.05 16.93 8.39
C THR A 252 18.05 16.88 7.25
N ASP A 253 18.86 17.92 7.07
CA ASP A 253 20.05 17.94 6.22
C ASP A 253 21.06 16.90 6.71
N HIS A 254 20.76 15.61 6.56
CA HIS A 254 21.77 14.58 6.67
C HIS A 254 22.60 14.67 5.39
N PRO A 255 23.90 15.02 5.46
CA PRO A 255 24.78 14.73 4.33
C PRO A 255 24.65 13.24 4.10
N ILE A 256 24.14 12.85 2.93
CA ILE A 256 24.17 11.46 2.48
C ILE A 256 25.62 11.05 2.63
N ALA A 257 25.92 10.26 3.67
CA ALA A 257 27.23 9.67 3.84
C ALA A 257 27.45 8.88 2.55
N GLN A 258 28.29 9.44 1.68
CA GLN A 258 28.71 8.80 0.45
C GLN A 258 29.15 7.40 0.85
N GLN A 259 28.46 6.38 0.35
CA GLN A 259 28.98 5.02 0.45
C GLN A 259 30.41 5.08 -0.11
N PRO A 260 31.42 4.57 0.62
CA PRO A 260 32.79 4.61 0.13
C PRO A 260 32.81 3.92 -1.23
N THR A 261 33.19 4.66 -2.26
CA THR A 261 33.47 4.12 -3.59
C THR A 261 34.45 2.97 -3.41
N PRO A 262 34.19 1.76 -3.95
CA PRO A 262 35.17 0.69 -3.88
C PRO A 262 36.44 1.16 -4.58
N ASP A 263 37.52 1.28 -3.82
CA ASP A 263 38.85 1.65 -4.30
C ASP A 263 39.19 0.78 -5.51
N THR A 264 39.11 1.39 -6.69
CA THR A 264 39.58 0.78 -7.93
C THR A 264 41.07 1.03 -8.00
N THR A 265 41.84 0.40 -7.11
CA THR A 265 43.28 0.17 -7.33
C THR A 265 43.45 -1.25 -7.82
N VAL A 266 43.06 -1.47 -9.07
CA VAL A 266 43.66 -2.51 -9.90
C VAL A 266 45.08 -2.02 -10.18
N GLN A 267 46.06 -2.61 -9.48
CA GLN A 267 47.46 -2.44 -9.82
C GLN A 267 47.68 -3.06 -11.21
N LEU A 268 48.17 -2.23 -12.13
CA LEU A 268 48.85 -2.64 -13.35
C LEU A 268 50.23 -3.23 -13.00
#